data_AF-A0A2P4P729-F1
#
_entry.id   AF-A0A2P4P729-F1
#
_cell.length_a   1.000
_cell.length_b   1.000
_cell.length_c   1.000
_cell.angle_alpha   90.00
_cell.angle_beta   90.00
_cell.angle_gamma   90.00
#
_symmetry.space_group_name_H-M   'P 1'
#
loop_
_entity.id
_entity.type
_entity.pdbx_description
1 polymer ?
#
loop_
_entity_poly.entity_id
_entity_poly.type
_entity_poly.pdbx_seq_one_letter_code
_entity_poly.pdbx_strand_id
1 'polypeptide(L)' 'MSQEDNENSSEYNELKQHLLKLNYHENFTSESIPLIKRLLNGLYTITENYQILHSHSQKVEKEKWELHCQV' A
#
# COMPACT_ATOMS: atom_id res chain seq x y z
N MET A 1 -23.78 16.36 -21.04
CA MET A 1 -23.19 15.42 -20.06
C MET A 1 -22.49 16.25 -19.01
N SER A 2 -22.88 16.08 -17.76
CA SER A 2 -22.46 16.89 -16.61
C SER A 2 -20.98 16.59 -16.29
N GLN A 3 -20.17 17.61 -15.98
CA GLN A 3 -18.74 17.43 -15.65
C GLN A 3 -18.50 16.46 -14.49
N GLU A 4 -19.44 16.37 -13.54
CA GLU A 4 -19.37 15.48 -12.36
C GLU A 4 -19.37 13.98 -12.72
N ASP A 5 -20.06 13.58 -13.79
CA ASP A 5 -20.08 12.18 -14.23
C ASP A 5 -18.72 11.76 -14.83
N ASN A 6 -17.98 12.72 -15.38
CA ASN A 6 -16.73 12.48 -16.08
C ASN A 6 -15.54 12.36 -15.11
N GLU A 7 -15.51 13.18 -14.05
CA GLU A 7 -14.50 13.09 -12.99
C GLU A 7 -14.66 11.82 -12.13
N ASN A 8 -15.90 11.46 -11.77
CA ASN A 8 -16.19 10.22 -11.04
C ASN A 8 -15.77 8.96 -11.82
N SER A 9 -15.94 8.98 -13.15
CA SER A 9 -15.50 7.89 -14.02
C SER A 9 -13.97 7.76 -14.06
N SER A 10 -13.23 8.88 -14.05
CA SER A 10 -11.77 8.86 -14.05
C SER A 10 -11.22 8.28 -12.74
N GLU A 11 -11.70 8.75 -11.60
CA GLU A 11 -11.25 8.31 -10.28
C GLU A 11 -11.55 6.82 -10.05
N TYR A 12 -12.73 6.35 -10.48
CA TYR A 12 -13.10 4.94 -10.45
C TYR A 12 -12.12 4.08 -11.26
N ASN A 13 -11.82 4.50 -12.49
CA ASN A 13 -10.94 3.73 -13.37
C ASN A 13 -9.50 3.67 -12.85
N GLU A 14 -8.97 4.78 -12.34
CA GLU A 14 -7.65 4.80 -11.70
C GLU A 14 -7.58 3.84 -10.51
N LEU A 15 -8.57 3.90 -9.61
CA LEU A 15 -8.62 3.03 -8.45
C LEU A 15 -8.77 1.55 -8.86
N LYS A 16 -9.56 1.27 -9.88
CA LYS A 16 -9.70 -0.09 -10.43
C LYS A 16 -8.36 -0.63 -10.95
N GLN A 17 -7.59 0.17 -11.67
CA GLN A 17 -6.26 -0.24 -12.15
C GLN A 17 -5.29 -0.53 -10.99
N HIS A 18 -5.36 0.25 -9.91
CA HIS A 18 -4.56 -0.01 -8.71
C HIS A 18 -4.95 -1.33 -8.04
N LEU A 19 -6.25 -1.57 -7.86
CA LEU A 19 -6.76 -2.80 -7.26
C LEU A 19 -6.42 -4.04 -8.10
N LEU A 20 -6.46 -3.94 -9.43
CA LEU A 20 -6.03 -5.02 -10.33
C LEU A 20 -4.56 -5.41 -10.13
N LYS A 21 -3.67 -4.44 -9.90
CA LYS A 21 -2.24 -4.71 -9.59
C LYS A 21 -2.07 -5.44 -8.25
N LEU A 22 -3.04 -5.34 -7.36
CA LEU A 22 -3.09 -6.06 -6.09
C LEU A 22 -3.86 -7.39 -6.19
N ASN A 23 -4.15 -7.87 -7.41
CA ASN A 23 -4.98 -9.05 -7.70
C ASN A 23 -6.41 -8.96 -7.12
N TYR A 24 -6.94 -7.74 -6.95
CA TYR A 24 -8.33 -7.53 -6.58
C TYR A 24 -9.15 -7.20 -7.83
N HIS A 25 -10.10 -8.08 -8.15
CA HIS A 25 -10.87 -8.06 -9.41
C HIS A 25 -12.35 -7.73 -9.23
N GLU A 26 -12.81 -7.48 -8.00
CA GLU A 26 -14.21 -7.18 -7.74
C GLU A 26 -14.54 -5.73 -8.13
N ASN A 27 -15.77 -5.51 -8.58
CA ASN A 27 -16.28 -4.17 -8.84
C ASN A 27 -16.69 -3.50 -7.52
N PHE A 28 -16.72 -2.18 -7.53
CA PHE A 28 -17.09 -1.35 -6.39
C PHE A 28 -18.01 -0.21 -6.84
N THR A 29 -18.54 0.58 -5.90
CA THR A 29 -19.39 1.73 -6.23
C THR A 29 -18.64 3.04 -6.02
N SER A 30 -19.10 4.12 -6.64
CA SER A 30 -18.54 5.47 -6.46
C SER A 30 -18.50 5.89 -4.99
N GLU A 31 -19.53 5.55 -4.22
CA GLU A 31 -19.64 5.89 -2.80
C GLU A 31 -18.57 5.19 -1.95
N SER A 32 -18.05 4.05 -2.42
CA SER A 32 -17.03 3.28 -1.71
C SER A 32 -15.59 3.76 -1.98
N ILE A 33 -15.37 4.59 -3.00
CA ILE A 33 -14.04 5.10 -3.40
C ILE A 33 -13.28 5.73 -2.22
N PRO A 34 -13.85 6.64 -1.42
CA PRO A 34 -13.10 7.28 -0.33
C PRO A 34 -12.63 6.27 0.73
N LEU A 35 -13.46 5.28 1.04
CA LEU A 35 -13.14 4.23 2.01
C LEU A 35 -12.01 3.34 1.48
N ILE A 36 -12.12 2.88 0.22
CA ILE A 36 -11.10 2.03 -0.40
C ILE A 36 -9.76 2.77 -0.44
N LYS A 37 -9.73 4.04 -0.83
CA LYS A 37 -8.50 4.86 -0.81
C LYS A 37 -7.88 4.95 0.58
N ARG A 38 -8.70 5.16 1.62
CA ARG A 38 -8.22 5.22 3.01
C ARG A 38 -7.62 3.89 3.47
N LEU A 39 -8.27 2.78 3.13
CA LEU A 39 -7.78 1.43 3.46
C LEU A 39 -6.48 1.11 2.73
N LEU A 40 -6.39 1.40 1.43
CA LEU A 40 -5.16 1.23 0.65
C LEU A 40 -4.01 2.05 1.24
N ASN A 41 -4.25 3.31 1.59
CA ASN A 41 -3.22 4.13 2.23
C ASN A 41 -2.76 3.54 3.57
N GLY A 42 -3.69 3.06 4.40
CA GLY A 42 -3.36 2.36 5.65
C GLY A 42 -2.50 1.10 5.42
N LEU A 43 -2.84 0.30 4.41
CA LEU A 43 -2.07 -0.90 4.05
C LEU A 43 -0.65 -0.53 3.58
N TYR A 44 -0.51 0.51 2.76
CA TYR A 44 0.81 0.97 2.32
C TYR A 44 1.66 1.45 3.49
N THR A 45 1.12 2.26 4.39
CA THR A 45 1.83 2.71 5.60
C THR A 45 2.26 1.55 6.49
N ILE A 46 1.39 0.56 6.71
CA ILE A 46 1.73 -0.64 7.50
C ILE A 46 2.86 -1.43 6.82
N THR A 47 2.78 -1.59 5.51
CA THR A 47 3.78 -2.33 4.73
C THR A 47 5.15 -1.63 4.76
N GLU A 48 5.17 -0.31 4.59
CA GLU A 48 6.40 0.49 4.67
C GLU A 48 7.03 0.39 6.06
N ASN A 49 6.24 0.57 7.11
CA ASN A 49 6.72 0.44 8.49
C ASN A 49 7.29 -0.95 8.78
N TYR A 50 6.63 -2.00 8.27
CA TYR A 50 7.13 -3.37 8.37
C TYR A 50 8.50 -3.52 7.68
N GLN A 51 8.66 -2.99 6.47
CA GLN A 51 9.92 -3.07 5.74
C GLN A 51 11.07 -2.34 6.46
N ILE A 52 10.78 -1.17 7.05
CA ILE A 52 11.75 -0.41 7.86
C ILE A 52 12.18 -1.23 9.07
N LEU A 53 11.23 -1.75 9.85
CA LEU A 53 11.50 -2.55 11.04
C LEU A 53 12.26 -3.83 10.71
N HIS A 54 11.85 -4.53 9.65
CA HIS A 54 12.51 -5.73 9.19
C HIS A 54 13.97 -5.47 8.79
N SER A 55 14.21 -4.41 8.00
CA SER A 55 15.56 -4.02 7.59
C SER A 55 16.43 -3.62 8.78
N HIS A 56 15.85 -2.91 9.75
CA HIS A 56 16.54 -2.55 10.99
C HIS A 56 16.90 -3.80 11.81
N SER A 57 15.97 -4.76 11.95
CA SER A 57 16.22 -6.02 12.66
C SER A 57 17.38 -6.80 12.03
N GLN A 58 17.38 -6.96 10.71
CA GLN A 58 18.47 -7.63 9.98
C GLN A 58 19.82 -6.95 10.18
N LYS A 59 19.84 -5.60 10.21
CA LYS A 59 21.06 -4.83 10.48
C LYS A 59 21.58 -5.10 11.89
N VAL A 60 20.71 -5.04 12.90
CA VAL A 60 21.09 -5.30 14.31
C VAL A 60 21.60 -6.72 14.50
N GLU A 61 20.97 -7.72 13.88
CA GLU A 61 21.46 -9.11 13.93
C GLU A 61 22.84 -9.25 13.30
N LYS A 62 23.07 -8.63 12.15
CA LYS A 62 24.38 -8.62 11.50
C LYS A 62 25.45 -7.97 12.38
N GLU A 63 25.18 -6.80 12.96
CA GLU A 63 26.12 -6.11 13.85
C GLU A 63 26.46 -6.95 15.09
N LYS A 64 25.47 -7.62 15.69
CA LYS A 64 25.70 -8.54 16.82
C LYS A 64 26.59 -9.72 16.43
N TRP A 65 26.36 -10.31 15.27
CA TRP A 65 27.16 -11.41 14.76
C TRP A 65 28.61 -10.98 14.48
N GLU A 66 28.81 -9.83 13.82
CA GLU A 66 30.13 -9.28 13.54
C GLU A 66 30.90 -8.97 14.83
N LEU A 67 30.24 -8.41 15.84
CA LEU A 67 30.84 -8.18 17.16
C LEU A 67 31.26 -9.49 17.83
N HIS A 68 30.43 -10.54 17.75
CA HIS A 68 30.75 -11.86 18.30
C HIS A 68 31.96 -12.50 17.60
N CYS A 69 32.14 -12.34 16.29
CA CYS A 69 33.28 -12.91 15.56
C CYS A 69 34.60 -12.13 15.74
N GLN A 70 34.56 -10.92 16.32
CA GLN A 70 35.75 -10.12 16.64
C GLN A 70 36.35 -10.42 18.02
N VAL A 71 35.70 -11.29 18.80
CA VAL A 71 36.17 -11.85 20.09
C VAL A 71 36.70 -13.26 19.87
#